data_AF-A0A6B3HF19-F1
#
_entry.id   AF-A0A6B3HF19-F1
#
_cell.length_a   1.000
_cell.length_b   1.000
_cell.length_c   1.000
_cell.angle_alpha   90.00
_cell.angle_beta   90.00
_cell.angle_gamma   90.00
#
_symmetry.space_group_name_H-M   'P 1'
#
loop_
_entity.id
_entity.type
_entity.pdbx_description
1 polymer ?
#
loop_
_entity_poly.entity_id
_entity_poly.type
_entity_poly.pdbx_seq_one_letter_code
_entity_poly.pdbx_strand_id
1 'polypeptide(L)' 'MGARHAVVAGGGIGGLAAAVALNRRGWRVTVCERAPVLTGIGAG' A
#
# COMPACT_ATOMS: atom_id res chain seq x y z
N MET A 1 4.30 15.75 16.95
CA MET A 1 3.22 15.46 15.99
C MET A 1 3.26 13.98 15.67
N GLY A 2 2.19 13.23 15.99
CA GLY A 2 2.16 11.78 15.75
C GLY A 2 2.32 11.47 14.26
N ALA A 3 3.25 10.58 13.92
CA ALA A 3 3.42 10.11 12.55
C ALA A 3 2.11 9.45 12.10
N ARG A 4 1.51 9.95 11.02
CA ARG A 4 0.25 9.41 10.49
C ARG A 4 0.51 8.03 9.89
N HIS A 5 -0.35 7.06 10.17
CA HIS A 5 -0.23 5.68 9.70
C HIS A 5 -1.46 5.27 8.90
N ALA A 6 -1.25 4.67 7.73
CA ALA A 6 -2.29 4.08 6.91
C ALA A 6 -2.01 2.58 6.65
N VAL A 7 -3.09 1.81 6.50
CA VAL A 7 -3.04 0.42 6.05
C VAL A 7 -3.73 0.34 4.70
N VAL A 8 -3.10 -0.31 3.73
CA VAL A 8 -3.64 -0.56 2.40
C VAL A 8 -3.88 -2.06 2.26
N ALA A 9 -5.13 -2.46 2.05
CA ALA A 9 -5.49 -3.83 1.75
C ALA A 9 -5.47 -4.02 0.22
N GLY A 10 -4.58 -4.88 -0.27
CA GLY A 10 -4.34 -5.14 -1.69
C GLY A 10 -2.97 -4.62 -2.16
N GLY A 11 -2.19 -5.52 -2.75
CA GLY A 11 -0.89 -5.30 -3.38
C GLY A 11 -0.97 -5.14 -4.90
N GLY A 12 -2.18 -5.01 -5.45
CA GLY A 12 -2.38 -4.65 -6.86
C GLY A 12 -1.94 -3.21 -7.17
N ILE A 13 -1.99 -2.84 -8.45
CA ILE A 13 -1.49 -1.54 -8.96
C ILE A 13 -2.11 -0.35 -8.21
N GLY A 14 -3.43 -0.36 -7.99
CA GLY A 14 -4.12 0.70 -7.26
C GLY A 14 -3.69 0.80 -5.79
N GLY A 15 -3.52 -0.35 -5.11
CA GLY A 15 -3.09 -0.40 -3.72
C GLY A 15 -1.66 0.11 -3.54
N LEU A 16 -0.73 -0.36 -4.38
CA LEU A 16 0.65 0.13 -4.36
C LEU A 16 0.75 1.61 -4.73
N ALA A 17 -0.04 2.09 -5.70
CA ALA A 17 -0.12 3.50 -6.04
C ALA A 17 -0.60 4.36 -4.86
N ALA A 18 -1.64 3.92 -4.15
CA ALA A 18 -2.13 4.58 -2.95
C ALA A 18 -1.08 4.59 -1.83
N ALA A 19 -0.38 3.46 -1.62
CA ALA A 19 0.67 3.36 -0.62
C ALA A 19 1.83 4.32 -0.90
N VAL A 20 2.27 4.43 -2.14
CA VAL A 20 3.31 5.38 -2.57
C VAL A 20 2.82 6.83 -2.38
N ALA A 21 1.60 7.15 -2.76
CA ALA A 21 1.05 8.50 -2.61
C ALA A 21 0.97 8.92 -1.12
N LEU A 22 0.56 8.02 -0.24
CA LEU A 22 0.50 8.25 1.21
C LEU A 22 1.89 8.38 1.82
N ASN A 23 2.83 7.52 1.42
CA ASN A 23 4.21 7.59 1.87
C ASN A 23 4.88 8.93 1.49
N ARG A 24 4.67 9.41 0.26
CA ARG A 24 5.14 10.74 -0.19
C ARG A 24 4.54 11.91 0.60
N ARG A 25 3.38 11.72 1.24
CA ARG A 25 2.77 12.69 2.16
C ARG A 25 3.25 12.56 3.61
N GLY A 26 4.28 11.75 3.86
CA GLY A 26 4.88 11.56 5.18
C GLY A 26 4.12 10.57 6.08
N TRP A 27 3.27 9.72 5.49
CA TRP A 27 2.60 8.66 6.24
C TRP A 27 3.47 7.42 6.31
N ARG A 28 3.45 6.75 7.47
CA ARG A 28 3.85 5.35 7.55
C ARG A 28 2.76 4.53 6.86
N VAL A 29 3.12 3.59 6.00
CA VAL A 29 2.14 2.77 5.29
C VAL A 29 2.48 1.30 5.45
N THR A 30 1.46 0.49 5.75
CA THR A 30 1.54 -0.97 5.74
C THR A 30 0.64 -1.48 4.62
N VAL A 31 1.19 -2.29 3.71
CA VAL A 31 0.42 -2.94 2.64
C VAL A 31 0.20 -4.40 3.03
N CYS A 32 -1.05 -4.85 2.98
CA CYS A 32 -1.45 -6.23 3.26
C CYS A 32 -2.03 -6.84 1.99
N GLU A 33 -1.37 -7.84 1.43
CA GLU A 33 -1.83 -8.60 0.27
C GLU A 33 -2.07 -10.06 0.68
N ARG A 34 -3.10 -10.69 0.13
CA ARG A 34 -3.41 -12.11 0.36
C ARG A 34 -2.45 -13.01 -0.40
N ALA A 35 -2.08 -12.61 -1.62
CA ALA A 35 -1.14 -13.36 -2.44
C ALA A 35 0.25 -13.42 -1.77
N PRO A 36 0.92 -14.59 -1.80
CA PRO A 36 2.25 -14.74 -1.21
C PRO A 36 3.33 -13.95 -1.97
N VAL A 37 3.03 -13.51 -3.20
CA VAL A 37 3.92 -12.75 -4.07
C VAL A 37 3.14 -11.61 -4.69
N LEU A 38 3.72 -10.41 -4.70
CA LEU A 38 3.21 -9.28 -5.47
C LEU A 38 3.42 -9.56 -6.96
N THR A 39 2.34 -9.84 -7.68
CA THR A 39 2.38 -10.04 -9.12
C THR A 39 2.00 -8.75 -9.84
N GLY A 40 2.68 -8.46 -10.97
CA GLY A 40 2.44 -7.24 -11.75
C GLY A 40 1.09 -7.22 -12.48
N ILE A 41 0.42 -8.37 -12.56
CA ILE A 41 -0.96 -8.48 -13.04
C ILE A 41 -1.81 -8.13 -11.83
N GLY A 42 -2.07 -6.83 -11.64
CA GLY A 42 -2.81 -6.32 -10.48
C GLY A 42 -4.10 -7.11 -10.25
N ALA A 43 -4.06 -8.02 -9.29
CA ALA A 43 -5.20 -8.75 -8.80
C ALA A 43 -5.35 -8.34 -7.35
N GLY A 44 -6.32 -7.46 -7.09
CA GLY A 44 -6.93 -7.46 -5.76
C GLY A 44 -7.61 -8.81 -5.51
#